data_AF-A0A7S9C9I2-F1
#
_entry.id   AF-A0A7S9C9I2-F1
#
_cell.length_a   1.000
_cell.length_b   1.000
_cell.length_c   1.000
_cell.angle_alpha   90.00
_cell.angle_beta   90.00
_cell.angle_gamma   90.00
#
_symmetry.space_group_name_H-M   'P 1'
#
loop_
_entity.id
_entity.type
_entity.pdbx_description
1 polymer ?
#
loop_
_entity_poly.entity_id
_entity_poly.type
_entity_poly.pdbx_seq_one_letter_code
_entity_poly.pdbx_strand_id
1 'polypeptide(L)'
;MPARPQRPRVGLLYNPSTPALLAHAPALVEHLSAMPDRLWFDFGQEAAGPRRFHRLHPAIAELAADARGRSLAGHGLGLSLPSAMPLDEAMLGAVGEVSSALGGFDWYSEHLSVFVTPQARVPNAQAGLGLPVAYDEEMLELLAPKLRRLSGALGCRVLLENPALFTPVPEMDFSEPEFLNRLHRDGACGTLLDLHNLLVCARNGAADPRAYLEALDPDAVEEVHLAGGDEFGGFYMDSHAALTPPEVWDWAHAFLPRCRRLRAISFEYQESYFELLGLPALTRELERMHELAQCCCILPAAEAACHAG
;
A
#
# COMPACT_ATOMS: atom_id res chain seq x y z
N MET A 1 -11.53 -4.67 26.23
CA MET A 1 -10.70 -3.46 26.45
C MET A 1 -10.06 -3.11 25.12
N PRO A 2 -10.14 -1.86 24.63
CA PRO A 2 -9.38 -1.48 23.44
C PRO A 2 -7.89 -1.74 23.71
N ALA A 3 -7.22 -2.41 22.78
CA ALA A 3 -5.78 -2.66 22.87
C ALA A 3 -5.06 -1.32 22.94
N ARG A 4 -4.02 -1.22 23.79
CA ARG A 4 -3.18 -0.03 23.89
C ARG A 4 -2.54 0.22 22.50
N PRO A 5 -2.51 1.45 21.99
CA PRO A 5 -1.88 1.72 20.69
C PRO A 5 -0.44 1.22 20.72
N GLN A 6 -0.12 0.34 19.76
CA GLN A 6 1.22 -0.21 19.59
C GLN A 6 2.00 0.70 18.64
N ARG A 7 3.31 0.84 18.86
CA ARG A 7 4.18 1.55 17.92
C ARG A 7 4.09 0.90 16.55
N PRO A 8 3.73 1.64 15.48
CA PRO A 8 3.77 1.08 14.14
C PRO A 8 5.22 0.78 13.77
N ARG A 9 5.46 -0.35 13.12
CA ARG A 9 6.80 -0.74 12.65
C ARG A 9 7.25 0.18 11.53
N VAL A 10 8.55 0.46 11.45
CA VAL A 10 9.11 1.25 10.36
C VAL A 10 9.74 0.32 9.34
N GLY A 11 9.51 0.55 8.07
CA GLY A 11 9.96 -0.36 7.02
C GLY A 11 10.02 0.26 5.64
N LEU A 12 10.11 -0.60 4.65
CA LEU A 12 10.11 -0.21 3.25
C LEU A 12 9.45 -1.28 2.38
N LEU A 13 8.99 -0.83 1.22
CA LEU A 13 8.70 -1.72 0.10
C LEU A 13 10.00 -2.38 -0.37
N TYR A 14 10.03 -3.70 -0.36
CA TYR A 14 11.23 -4.46 -0.72
C TYR A 14 11.52 -4.35 -2.21
N ASN A 15 12.74 -3.95 -2.53
CA ASN A 15 13.26 -3.80 -3.88
C ASN A 15 14.72 -4.29 -3.97
N PRO A 16 15.32 -4.39 -5.17
CA PRO A 16 16.68 -4.92 -5.34
C PRO A 16 17.79 -4.18 -4.56
N SER A 17 17.57 -2.93 -4.15
CA SER A 17 18.52 -2.17 -3.33
C SER A 17 18.33 -2.34 -1.82
N THR A 18 17.24 -2.98 -1.39
CA THR A 18 16.92 -3.21 0.02
C THR A 18 18.01 -3.98 0.79
N PRO A 19 18.64 -5.05 0.24
CA PRO A 19 19.72 -5.75 0.93
C PRO A 19 20.90 -4.84 1.31
N ALA A 20 21.24 -3.85 0.48
CA ALA A 20 22.30 -2.89 0.78
C ALA A 20 21.95 -2.00 1.99
N LEU A 21 20.68 -1.55 2.07
CA LEU A 21 20.19 -0.77 3.20
C LEU A 21 20.11 -1.61 4.48
N LEU A 22 19.67 -2.87 4.37
CA LEU A 22 19.66 -3.82 5.48
C LEU A 22 21.06 -4.12 6.00
N ALA A 23 22.07 -4.23 5.14
CA ALA A 23 23.46 -4.39 5.55
C ALA A 23 24.01 -3.13 6.25
N HIS A 24 23.58 -1.94 5.82
CA HIS A 24 24.04 -0.66 6.35
C HIS A 24 23.39 -0.29 7.70
N ALA A 25 22.07 -0.42 7.79
CA ALA A 25 21.26 0.02 8.93
C ALA A 25 20.18 -1.02 9.32
N PRO A 26 20.56 -2.25 9.70
CA PRO A 26 19.63 -3.37 9.91
C PRO A 26 18.59 -3.11 11.02
N ALA A 27 18.93 -2.25 11.99
CA ALA A 27 18.08 -1.92 13.12
C ALA A 27 16.95 -0.95 12.77
N LEU A 28 17.04 -0.22 11.65
CA LEU A 28 16.02 0.75 11.25
C LEU A 28 14.85 0.12 10.48
N VAL A 29 14.99 -1.11 9.99
CA VAL A 29 14.00 -1.76 9.13
C VAL A 29 13.25 -2.87 9.88
N GLU A 30 12.15 -2.59 10.55
CA GLU A 30 11.41 -3.60 11.32
C GLU A 30 10.32 -4.30 10.49
N HIS A 31 10.00 -3.72 9.35
CA HIS A 31 8.96 -4.16 8.43
C HIS A 31 9.48 -4.18 6.99
N LEU A 32 9.02 -5.17 6.22
CA LEU A 32 9.18 -5.21 4.77
C LEU A 32 7.81 -5.46 4.14
N SER A 33 7.52 -4.76 3.04
CA SER A 33 6.39 -5.08 2.16
C SER A 33 6.91 -5.76 0.91
N ALA A 34 6.40 -6.95 0.60
CA ALA A 34 6.78 -7.70 -0.59
C ALA A 34 5.82 -7.39 -1.73
N MET A 35 6.32 -7.11 -2.93
CA MET A 35 5.49 -7.08 -4.14
C MET A 35 5.52 -8.45 -4.82
N PRO A 36 4.48 -9.31 -4.68
CA PRO A 36 4.53 -10.65 -5.25
C PRO A 36 4.66 -10.62 -6.78
N ASP A 37 4.07 -9.63 -7.43
CA ASP A 37 4.12 -9.40 -8.88
C ASP A 37 5.55 -9.28 -9.43
N ARG A 38 6.53 -8.90 -8.59
CA ARG A 38 7.96 -8.84 -8.96
C ARG A 38 8.70 -10.17 -8.78
N LEU A 39 8.03 -11.20 -8.25
CA LEU A 39 8.63 -12.49 -7.88
C LEU A 39 8.26 -13.63 -8.85
N TRP A 40 7.61 -13.31 -9.96
CA TRP A 40 7.33 -14.24 -11.05
C TRP A 40 7.30 -13.55 -12.41
N PHE A 41 7.33 -14.35 -13.47
CA PHE A 41 6.83 -13.97 -14.80
C PHE A 41 5.44 -14.56 -15.02
N ASP A 42 4.48 -13.73 -15.43
CA ASP A 42 3.15 -14.16 -15.88
C ASP A 42 3.13 -14.24 -17.42
N PHE A 43 2.96 -15.45 -17.96
CA PHE A 43 2.87 -15.73 -19.40
C PHE A 43 1.44 -15.63 -19.95
N GLY A 44 0.49 -15.17 -19.13
CA GLY A 44 -0.90 -14.95 -19.50
C GLY A 44 -1.77 -16.20 -19.44
N GLN A 45 -3.07 -16.00 -19.55
CA GLN A 45 -4.07 -17.07 -19.40
C GLN A 45 -4.06 -18.11 -20.54
N GLU A 46 -3.52 -17.75 -21.71
CA GLU A 46 -3.43 -18.66 -22.86
C GLU A 46 -2.18 -19.56 -22.83
N ALA A 47 -1.31 -19.42 -21.82
CA ALA A 47 -0.12 -20.25 -21.68
C ALA A 47 -0.52 -21.74 -21.52
N ALA A 48 0.05 -22.61 -22.37
CA ALA A 48 -0.30 -24.02 -22.38
C ALA A 48 0.21 -24.77 -21.11
N GLY A 49 -0.72 -25.26 -20.29
CA GLY A 49 -0.45 -26.12 -19.12
C GLY A 49 -0.14 -25.35 -17.83
N PRO A 50 0.47 -25.97 -16.79
CA PRO A 50 0.69 -25.39 -15.45
C PRO A 50 1.75 -24.26 -15.41
N ARG A 51 1.99 -23.59 -16.54
CA ARG A 51 3.14 -22.71 -16.81
C ARG A 51 2.82 -21.23 -16.87
N ARG A 52 1.61 -20.79 -16.48
CA ARG A 52 1.28 -19.36 -16.47
C ARG A 52 2.29 -18.56 -15.65
N PHE A 53 2.64 -19.04 -14.46
CA PHE A 53 3.59 -18.35 -13.58
C PHE A 53 4.94 -19.07 -13.52
N HIS A 54 6.03 -18.35 -13.77
CA HIS A 54 7.39 -18.84 -13.51
C HIS A 54 8.03 -18.05 -12.38
N ARG A 55 8.27 -18.71 -11.25
CA ARG A 55 8.69 -18.07 -10.00
C ARG A 55 10.19 -17.80 -10.00
N LEU A 56 10.58 -16.64 -9.50
CA LEU A 56 11.97 -16.25 -9.29
C LEU A 56 12.47 -16.80 -7.96
N HIS A 57 12.71 -18.12 -7.89
CA HIS A 57 13.11 -18.79 -6.64
C HIS A 57 14.30 -18.12 -5.91
N PRO A 58 15.36 -17.63 -6.58
CA PRO A 58 16.44 -16.92 -5.90
C PRO A 58 15.98 -15.63 -5.20
N ALA A 59 15.14 -14.83 -5.87
CA ALA A 59 14.62 -13.58 -5.30
C ALA A 59 13.68 -13.85 -4.11
N ILE A 60 12.83 -14.88 -4.22
CA ILE A 60 11.98 -15.32 -3.10
C ILE A 60 12.83 -15.77 -1.91
N ALA A 61 13.90 -16.54 -2.14
CA ALA A 61 14.78 -17.03 -1.08
C ALA A 61 15.59 -15.90 -0.41
N GLU A 62 16.04 -14.91 -1.17
CA GLU A 62 16.73 -13.72 -0.65
C GLU A 62 15.78 -12.89 0.22
N LEU A 63 14.60 -12.54 -0.29
CA LEU A 63 13.58 -11.83 0.48
C LEU A 63 13.18 -12.61 1.74
N ALA A 64 12.97 -13.93 1.64
CA ALA A 64 12.69 -14.76 2.81
C ALA A 64 13.81 -14.69 3.84
N ALA A 65 15.07 -14.64 3.41
CA ALA A 65 16.22 -14.52 4.30
C ALA A 65 16.26 -13.16 5.01
N ASP A 66 15.97 -12.09 4.29
CA ASP A 66 15.98 -10.69 4.76
C ASP A 66 14.77 -10.35 5.64
N ALA A 67 13.63 -10.98 5.40
CA ALA A 67 12.41 -10.84 6.19
C ALA A 67 12.46 -11.57 7.54
N ARG A 68 13.46 -12.45 7.78
CA ARG A 68 13.54 -13.20 9.05
C ARG A 68 13.63 -12.26 10.25
N GLY A 69 12.69 -12.43 11.18
CA GLY A 69 12.61 -11.64 12.41
C GLY A 69 12.01 -10.24 12.22
N ARG A 70 11.53 -9.93 11.01
CA ARG A 70 10.80 -8.70 10.68
C ARG A 70 9.34 -9.05 10.41
N SER A 71 8.46 -8.05 10.47
CA SER A 71 7.10 -8.23 9.94
C SER A 71 7.10 -8.16 8.42
N LEU A 72 6.20 -8.91 7.80
CA LEU A 72 6.14 -9.02 6.35
C LEU A 72 4.71 -8.83 5.87
N ALA A 73 4.47 -7.80 5.06
CA ALA A 73 3.24 -7.64 4.31
C ALA A 73 3.44 -8.03 2.85
N GLY A 74 2.34 -8.27 2.15
CA GLY A 74 2.34 -8.25 0.69
C GLY A 74 1.61 -7.01 0.18
N HIS A 75 2.07 -6.48 -0.95
CA HIS A 75 1.46 -5.34 -1.63
C HIS A 75 1.41 -5.62 -3.14
N GLY A 76 0.20 -5.84 -3.66
CA GLY A 76 -0.05 -6.32 -5.01
C GLY A 76 -0.54 -5.25 -5.98
N LEU A 77 -0.28 -5.49 -7.26
CA LEU A 77 -0.80 -4.71 -8.40
C LEU A 77 -1.73 -5.53 -9.29
N GLY A 78 -1.47 -6.84 -9.40
CA GLY A 78 -1.97 -7.66 -10.49
C GLY A 78 -3.43 -8.09 -10.36
N LEU A 79 -4.02 -8.11 -9.16
CA LEU A 79 -5.40 -8.59 -9.01
C LEU A 79 -6.42 -7.59 -9.53
N SER A 80 -6.05 -6.30 -9.62
CA SER A 80 -6.89 -5.24 -10.21
C SER A 80 -8.32 -5.31 -9.68
N LEU A 81 -8.46 -5.44 -8.35
CA LEU A 81 -9.70 -5.83 -7.67
C LEU A 81 -10.95 -5.03 -8.10
N PRO A 82 -10.88 -3.70 -8.31
CA PRO A 82 -12.03 -2.90 -8.73
C PRO A 82 -12.52 -3.17 -10.16
N SER A 83 -11.81 -3.97 -10.96
CA SER A 83 -12.22 -4.28 -12.33
C SER A 83 -13.56 -5.01 -12.38
N ALA A 84 -14.40 -4.75 -13.38
CA ALA A 84 -15.62 -5.52 -13.63
C ALA A 84 -15.38 -6.99 -14.00
N MET A 85 -14.12 -7.35 -14.29
CA MET A 85 -13.76 -8.74 -14.57
C MET A 85 -13.82 -9.61 -13.31
N PRO A 86 -14.15 -10.92 -13.46
CA PRO A 86 -14.01 -11.88 -12.36
C PRO A 86 -12.59 -11.87 -11.78
N LEU A 87 -12.49 -12.17 -10.48
CA LEU A 87 -11.19 -12.32 -9.83
C LEU A 87 -10.39 -13.44 -10.49
N ASP A 88 -9.13 -13.16 -10.82
CA ASP A 88 -8.24 -14.14 -11.42
C ASP A 88 -7.75 -15.14 -10.36
N GLU A 89 -8.45 -16.26 -10.24
CA GLU A 89 -8.18 -17.31 -9.25
C GLU A 89 -6.77 -17.93 -9.40
N ALA A 90 -6.20 -17.94 -10.61
CA ALA A 90 -4.85 -18.44 -10.82
C ALA A 90 -3.79 -17.46 -10.31
N MET A 91 -4.02 -16.15 -10.50
CA MET A 91 -3.17 -15.11 -9.91
C MET A 91 -3.28 -15.08 -8.39
N LEU A 92 -4.49 -15.21 -7.84
CA LEU A 92 -4.71 -15.35 -6.41
C LEU A 92 -3.94 -16.57 -5.83
N GLY A 93 -3.96 -17.69 -6.55
CA GLY A 93 -3.15 -18.87 -6.21
C GLY A 93 -1.65 -18.57 -6.20
N ALA A 94 -1.13 -17.84 -7.20
CA ALA A 94 0.28 -17.46 -7.26
C ALA A 94 0.69 -16.54 -6.09
N VAL A 95 -0.16 -15.56 -5.73
CA VAL A 95 0.05 -14.72 -4.53
C VAL A 95 0.09 -15.60 -3.27
N GLY A 96 -0.85 -16.53 -3.11
CA GLY A 96 -0.91 -17.43 -1.95
C GLY A 96 0.31 -18.36 -1.83
N GLU A 97 0.83 -18.85 -2.96
CA GLU A 97 2.06 -19.65 -2.98
C GLU A 97 3.29 -18.83 -2.58
N VAL A 98 3.43 -17.60 -3.10
CA VAL A 98 4.52 -16.70 -2.70
C VAL A 98 4.40 -16.35 -1.22
N SER A 99 3.20 -16.01 -0.75
CA SER A 99 2.94 -15.76 0.68
C SER A 99 3.41 -16.95 1.53
N SER A 100 3.02 -18.17 1.14
CA SER A 100 3.42 -19.39 1.84
C SER A 100 4.94 -19.61 1.82
N ALA A 101 5.60 -19.36 0.69
CA ALA A 101 7.06 -19.49 0.54
C ALA A 101 7.83 -18.48 1.40
N LEU A 102 7.24 -17.32 1.68
CA LEU A 102 7.81 -16.27 2.53
C LEU A 102 7.45 -16.43 4.02
N GLY A 103 6.70 -17.47 4.40
CA GLY A 103 6.29 -17.74 5.78
C GLY A 103 4.93 -17.14 6.18
N GLY A 104 4.17 -16.63 5.21
CA GLY A 104 2.88 -15.98 5.40
C GLY A 104 2.99 -14.46 5.49
N PHE A 105 1.98 -13.75 4.99
CA PHE A 105 1.89 -12.30 5.15
C PHE A 105 1.09 -11.95 6.41
N ASP A 106 1.55 -10.97 7.18
CA ASP A 106 0.83 -10.41 8.32
C ASP A 106 -0.47 -9.70 7.86
N TRP A 107 -0.41 -9.03 6.70
CA TRP A 107 -1.53 -8.46 5.96
C TRP A 107 -1.16 -8.32 4.47
N TYR A 108 -2.15 -8.07 3.62
CA TYR A 108 -1.98 -7.91 2.19
C TYR A 108 -2.73 -6.69 1.66
N SER A 109 -2.08 -5.80 0.92
CA SER A 109 -2.70 -4.64 0.29
C SER A 109 -2.78 -4.78 -1.24
N GLU A 110 -3.77 -4.12 -1.82
CA GLU A 110 -3.96 -3.93 -3.27
C GLU A 110 -4.48 -2.50 -3.50
N HIS A 111 -4.42 -2.00 -4.73
CA HIS A 111 -4.87 -0.64 -5.01
C HIS A 111 -6.37 -0.56 -5.28
N LEU A 112 -6.96 0.58 -4.91
CA LEU A 112 -8.26 1.04 -5.41
C LEU A 112 -8.12 1.62 -6.83
N SER A 113 -7.50 0.85 -7.73
CA SER A 113 -7.25 1.19 -9.13
C SER A 113 -7.49 -0.01 -10.03
N VAL A 114 -7.85 0.24 -11.29
CA VAL A 114 -7.86 -0.80 -12.32
C VAL A 114 -6.56 -0.77 -13.11
N PHE A 115 -5.83 -1.88 -13.10
CA PHE A 115 -4.61 -2.06 -13.90
C PHE A 115 -4.83 -2.96 -15.11
N VAL A 116 -5.85 -3.81 -15.08
CA VAL A 116 -6.13 -4.76 -16.16
C VAL A 116 -7.41 -4.37 -16.88
N THR A 117 -7.28 -4.10 -18.18
CA THR A 117 -8.39 -3.70 -19.06
C THR A 117 -8.46 -4.60 -20.30
N PRO A 118 -9.67 -4.87 -20.82
CA PRO A 118 -9.79 -5.55 -22.11
C PRO A 118 -9.33 -4.63 -23.25
N GLN A 119 -8.33 -5.06 -24.03
CA GLN A 119 -7.92 -4.38 -25.26
C GLN A 119 -8.12 -5.30 -26.46
N ALA A 120 -9.22 -5.10 -27.19
CA ALA A 120 -9.56 -5.83 -28.41
C ALA A 120 -9.36 -7.36 -28.31
N ARG A 121 -8.21 -7.87 -28.75
CA ARG A 121 -7.87 -9.31 -28.74
C ARG A 121 -7.19 -9.80 -27.47
N VAL A 122 -6.82 -8.89 -26.56
CA VAL A 122 -6.14 -9.20 -25.30
C VAL A 122 -7.12 -8.90 -24.16
N PRO A 123 -7.82 -9.92 -23.63
CA PRO A 123 -8.84 -9.72 -22.61
C PRO A 123 -8.30 -9.13 -21.30
N ASN A 124 -7.01 -9.36 -21.00
CA ASN A 124 -6.35 -8.89 -19.78
C ASN A 124 -5.12 -8.03 -20.11
N ALA A 125 -5.29 -6.93 -20.84
CA ALA A 125 -4.18 -6.05 -21.17
C ALA A 125 -3.84 -5.13 -19.99
N GLN A 126 -2.54 -4.96 -19.74
CA GLN A 126 -2.06 -4.02 -18.74
C GLN A 126 -2.28 -2.59 -19.23
N ALA A 127 -2.94 -1.76 -18.41
CA ALA A 127 -3.15 -0.34 -18.68
C ALA A 127 -1.85 0.46 -18.58
N GLY A 128 -0.86 -0.06 -17.84
CA GLY A 128 0.44 0.59 -17.60
C GLY A 128 0.40 1.70 -16.54
N LEU A 129 -0.78 2.06 -16.04
CA LEU A 129 -1.02 2.97 -14.93
C LEU A 129 -2.34 2.61 -14.23
N GLY A 130 -2.49 3.01 -12.98
CA GLY A 130 -3.72 2.78 -12.20
C GLY A 130 -4.86 3.65 -12.72
N LEU A 131 -5.88 3.04 -13.32
CA LEU A 131 -7.05 3.76 -13.81
C LEU A 131 -8.03 4.04 -12.66
N PRO A 132 -8.67 5.22 -12.65
CA PRO A 132 -9.66 5.57 -11.65
C PRO A 132 -10.88 4.66 -11.72
N VAL A 133 -11.60 4.60 -10.60
CA VAL A 133 -12.81 3.80 -10.43
C VAL A 133 -13.94 4.66 -9.89
N ALA A 134 -15.18 4.24 -10.13
CA ALA A 134 -16.34 4.91 -9.53
C ALA A 134 -16.39 4.62 -8.02
N TYR A 135 -16.75 5.63 -7.23
CA TYR A 135 -17.03 5.49 -5.81
C TYR A 135 -18.55 5.55 -5.59
N ASP A 136 -19.21 4.43 -5.85
CA ASP A 136 -20.66 4.26 -5.76
C ASP A 136 -21.04 2.91 -5.12
N GLU A 137 -22.33 2.65 -4.94
CA GLU A 137 -22.81 1.43 -4.29
C GLU A 137 -22.53 0.18 -5.15
N GLU A 138 -22.53 0.30 -6.49
CA GLU A 138 -22.21 -0.82 -7.39
C GLU A 138 -20.76 -1.28 -7.21
N MET A 139 -19.82 -0.34 -7.08
CA MET A 139 -18.43 -0.65 -6.80
C MET A 139 -18.24 -1.29 -5.42
N LEU A 140 -19.00 -0.88 -4.39
CA LEU A 140 -18.99 -1.56 -3.09
C LEU A 140 -19.46 -3.02 -3.20
N GLU A 141 -20.56 -3.26 -3.91
CA GLU A 141 -21.12 -4.60 -4.15
C GLU A 141 -20.15 -5.49 -4.94
N LEU A 142 -19.39 -4.91 -5.87
CA LEU A 142 -18.36 -5.60 -6.66
C LEU A 142 -17.11 -5.93 -5.83
N LEU A 143 -16.60 -4.98 -5.06
CA LEU A 143 -15.33 -5.13 -4.33
C LEU A 143 -15.46 -6.04 -3.11
N ALA A 144 -16.53 -5.90 -2.33
CA ALA A 144 -16.63 -6.58 -1.04
C ALA A 144 -16.53 -8.11 -1.14
N PRO A 145 -17.15 -8.81 -2.11
CA PRO A 145 -16.95 -10.24 -2.32
C PRO A 145 -15.52 -10.62 -2.69
N LYS A 146 -14.84 -9.82 -3.54
CA LYS A 146 -13.46 -10.07 -3.95
C LYS A 146 -12.47 -9.90 -2.80
N LEU A 147 -12.66 -8.84 -1.99
CA LEU A 147 -11.87 -8.61 -0.78
C LEU A 147 -12.02 -9.76 0.22
N ARG A 148 -13.25 -10.24 0.44
CA ARG A 148 -13.50 -11.42 1.29
C ARG A 148 -12.85 -12.69 0.73
N ARG A 149 -12.93 -12.89 -0.59
CA ARG A 149 -12.30 -14.03 -1.28
C ARG A 149 -10.77 -14.00 -1.14
N LEU A 150 -10.16 -12.83 -1.31
CA LEU A 150 -8.72 -12.59 -1.16
C LEU A 150 -8.27 -12.82 0.29
N SER A 151 -8.95 -12.22 1.26
CA SER A 151 -8.65 -12.40 2.68
C SER A 151 -8.77 -13.87 3.10
N GLY A 152 -9.81 -14.57 2.65
CA GLY A 152 -9.97 -16.00 2.90
C GLY A 152 -8.91 -16.88 2.24
N ALA A 153 -8.38 -16.48 1.08
CA ALA A 153 -7.32 -17.23 0.38
C ALA A 153 -5.96 -17.10 1.08
N LEU A 154 -5.62 -15.89 1.50
CA LEU A 154 -4.33 -15.57 2.11
C LEU A 154 -4.30 -15.83 3.62
N GLY A 155 -5.48 -15.89 4.25
CA GLY A 155 -5.60 -16.10 5.70
C GLY A 155 -5.16 -14.90 6.53
N CYS A 156 -5.10 -13.71 5.93
CA CYS A 156 -4.68 -12.48 6.58
C CYS A 156 -5.63 -11.31 6.29
N ARG A 157 -5.40 -10.17 6.96
CA ARG A 157 -6.16 -8.94 6.74
C ARG A 157 -5.83 -8.37 5.37
N VAL A 158 -6.84 -7.89 4.65
CA VAL A 158 -6.67 -7.19 3.38
C VAL A 158 -6.85 -5.69 3.57
N LEU A 159 -6.00 -4.90 2.92
CA LEU A 159 -6.07 -3.44 2.86
C LEU A 159 -6.30 -2.97 1.41
N LEU A 160 -6.93 -1.82 1.25
CA LEU A 160 -6.97 -1.10 -0.02
C LEU A 160 -6.20 0.21 0.07
N GLU A 161 -5.41 0.48 -0.95
CA GLU A 161 -4.65 1.71 -1.10
C GLU A 161 -5.37 2.76 -1.94
N ASN A 162 -5.30 4.03 -1.50
CA ASN A 162 -5.80 5.16 -2.27
C ASN A 162 -4.97 5.41 -3.54
N PRO A 163 -5.60 5.66 -4.69
CA PRO A 163 -4.90 5.82 -5.96
C PRO A 163 -4.19 7.18 -6.08
N ALA A 164 -3.18 7.23 -6.94
CA ALA A 164 -2.63 8.45 -7.49
C ALA A 164 -3.42 8.89 -8.74
N LEU A 165 -4.16 10.00 -8.65
CA LEU A 165 -4.99 10.52 -9.74
C LEU A 165 -4.37 11.78 -10.35
N PHE A 166 -4.25 11.79 -11.68
CA PHE A 166 -3.70 12.92 -12.45
C PHE A 166 -4.75 13.93 -12.90
N THR A 167 -6.03 13.65 -12.67
CA THR A 167 -7.14 14.53 -13.04
C THR A 167 -8.32 14.28 -12.10
N PRO A 168 -9.14 15.30 -11.80
CA PRO A 168 -10.42 15.08 -11.14
C PRO A 168 -11.26 14.07 -11.91
N VAL A 169 -11.93 13.19 -11.17
CA VAL A 169 -12.90 12.26 -11.72
C VAL A 169 -14.29 12.72 -11.25
N PRO A 170 -15.13 13.25 -12.15
CA PRO A 170 -16.42 13.84 -11.77
C PRO A 170 -17.46 12.75 -11.48
N GLU A 171 -18.59 13.17 -10.90
CA GLU A 171 -19.81 12.34 -10.76
C GLU A 171 -19.64 11.11 -9.86
N MET A 172 -18.96 11.27 -8.72
CA MET A 172 -18.92 10.24 -7.67
C MET A 172 -20.06 10.41 -6.66
N ASP A 173 -20.68 9.30 -6.25
CA ASP A 173 -21.69 9.27 -5.19
C ASP A 173 -21.06 9.45 -3.80
N PHE A 174 -19.83 8.97 -3.64
CA PHE A 174 -19.03 9.10 -2.44
C PHE A 174 -17.70 9.79 -2.73
N SER A 175 -17.19 10.55 -1.76
CA SER A 175 -15.76 10.85 -1.75
C SER A 175 -14.94 9.57 -1.51
N GLU A 176 -13.69 9.56 -1.98
CA GLU A 176 -12.76 8.44 -1.74
C GLU A 176 -12.63 8.04 -0.24
N PRO A 177 -12.44 8.97 0.71
CA PRO A 177 -12.36 8.59 2.12
C PRO A 177 -13.69 8.05 2.64
N GLU A 178 -14.85 8.55 2.18
CA GLU A 178 -16.16 7.99 2.56
C GLU A 178 -16.32 6.55 2.05
N PHE A 179 -15.85 6.28 0.82
CA PHE A 179 -15.86 4.96 0.20
C PHE A 179 -15.01 3.95 0.99
N LEU A 180 -13.75 4.33 1.30
CA LEU A 180 -12.84 3.53 2.12
C LEU A 180 -13.39 3.30 3.54
N ASN A 181 -13.95 4.34 4.16
CA ASN A 181 -14.61 4.24 5.46
C ASN A 181 -15.79 3.27 5.44
N ARG A 182 -16.58 3.25 4.35
CA ARG A 182 -17.71 2.33 4.22
C ARG A 182 -17.24 0.88 4.11
N LEU A 183 -16.23 0.60 3.28
CA LEU A 183 -15.62 -0.73 3.18
C LEU A 183 -15.06 -1.20 4.54
N HIS A 184 -14.44 -0.30 5.30
CA HIS A 184 -13.96 -0.61 6.64
C HIS A 184 -15.10 -0.95 7.60
N ARG A 185 -16.14 -0.10 7.68
CA ARG A 185 -17.30 -0.31 8.55
C ARG A 185 -18.06 -1.60 8.24
N ASP A 186 -18.15 -1.96 6.97
CA ASP A 186 -18.79 -3.19 6.51
C ASP A 186 -17.89 -4.43 6.71
N GLY A 187 -16.68 -4.23 7.24
CA GLY A 187 -15.72 -5.27 7.60
C GLY A 187 -14.95 -5.86 6.42
N ALA A 188 -15.07 -5.27 5.22
CA ALA A 188 -14.49 -5.82 3.99
C ALA A 188 -12.96 -5.74 3.95
N CYS A 189 -12.37 -4.60 4.31
CA CYS A 189 -10.92 -4.39 4.33
C CYS A 189 -10.52 -3.27 5.31
N GLY A 190 -9.22 -3.10 5.54
CA GLY A 190 -8.67 -1.86 6.08
C GLY A 190 -8.18 -0.95 4.95
N THR A 191 -7.49 0.12 5.32
CA THR A 191 -6.88 1.08 4.39
C THR A 191 -5.38 1.08 4.56
N LEU A 192 -4.68 1.03 3.43
CA LEU A 192 -3.31 1.48 3.30
C LEU A 192 -3.39 2.93 2.81
N LEU A 193 -2.94 3.89 3.60
CA LEU A 193 -2.97 5.29 3.20
C LEU A 193 -1.61 5.68 2.62
N ASP A 194 -1.53 5.83 1.31
CA ASP A 194 -0.38 6.43 0.67
C ASP A 194 -0.54 7.96 0.66
N LEU A 195 0.28 8.64 1.47
CA LEU A 195 0.27 10.09 1.57
C LEU A 195 0.99 10.77 0.39
N HIS A 196 1.88 10.06 -0.30
CA HIS A 196 2.46 10.52 -1.55
C HIS A 196 1.40 10.51 -2.67
N ASN A 197 0.58 9.48 -2.79
CA ASN A 197 -0.54 9.44 -3.73
C ASN A 197 -1.52 10.59 -3.46
N LEU A 198 -1.78 10.91 -2.18
CA LEU A 198 -2.57 12.08 -1.83
C LEU A 198 -1.91 13.40 -2.29
N LEU A 199 -0.58 13.52 -2.21
CA LEU A 199 0.16 14.65 -2.76
C LEU A 199 0.04 14.72 -4.29
N VAL A 200 0.13 13.59 -4.98
CA VAL A 200 -0.09 13.48 -6.43
C VAL A 200 -1.49 13.97 -6.79
N CYS A 201 -2.52 13.47 -6.11
CA CYS A 201 -3.90 13.93 -6.30
C CYS A 201 -4.02 15.44 -6.06
N ALA A 202 -3.41 15.96 -5.00
CA ALA A 202 -3.48 17.39 -4.66
C ALA A 202 -2.81 18.29 -5.71
N ARG A 203 -1.59 17.95 -6.13
CA ARG A 203 -0.83 18.74 -7.11
C ARG A 203 -1.44 18.68 -8.50
N ASN A 204 -2.18 17.62 -8.81
CA ASN A 204 -2.93 17.49 -10.06
C ASN A 204 -4.40 17.93 -9.95
N GLY A 205 -4.80 18.53 -8.81
CA GLY A 205 -6.13 19.10 -8.60
C GLY A 205 -7.26 18.10 -8.38
N ALA A 206 -6.95 16.81 -8.21
CA ALA A 206 -7.91 15.73 -8.01
C ALA A 206 -8.45 15.63 -6.56
N ALA A 207 -7.73 16.17 -5.57
CA ALA A 207 -8.16 16.13 -4.17
C ALA A 207 -7.69 17.35 -3.36
N ASP A 208 -8.40 17.68 -2.27
CA ASP A 208 -7.91 18.55 -1.21
C ASP A 208 -7.41 17.68 -0.03
N PRO A 209 -6.09 17.64 0.27
CA PRO A 209 -5.53 16.82 1.33
C PRO A 209 -6.15 17.07 2.70
N ARG A 210 -6.54 18.31 2.98
CA ARG A 210 -7.11 18.65 4.27
C ARG A 210 -8.50 18.04 4.42
N ALA A 211 -9.40 18.30 3.47
CA ALA A 211 -10.73 17.69 3.47
C ALA A 211 -10.65 16.15 3.45
N TYR A 212 -9.70 15.58 2.69
CA TYR A 212 -9.47 14.14 2.63
C TYR A 212 -9.16 13.53 4.01
N LEU A 213 -8.15 14.07 4.70
CA LEU A 213 -7.72 13.57 6.01
C LEU A 213 -8.69 13.92 7.15
N GLU A 214 -9.51 14.96 6.99
CA GLU A 214 -10.61 15.27 7.92
C GLU A 214 -11.76 14.25 7.79
N ALA A 215 -12.03 13.75 6.58
CA ALA A 215 -13.09 12.79 6.29
C ALA A 215 -12.69 11.33 6.51
N LEU A 216 -11.42 10.96 6.31
CA LEU A 216 -10.94 9.59 6.49
C LEU A 216 -10.97 9.18 7.97
N ASP A 217 -11.52 8.01 8.26
CA ASP A 217 -11.54 7.44 9.61
C ASP A 217 -10.13 6.95 9.98
N PRO A 218 -9.47 7.52 11.01
CA PRO A 218 -8.16 7.06 11.43
C PRO A 218 -8.13 5.59 11.86
N ASP A 219 -9.26 5.05 12.33
CA ASP A 219 -9.35 3.64 12.73
C ASP A 219 -9.41 2.69 11.53
N ALA A 220 -9.69 3.18 10.31
CA ALA A 220 -9.64 2.40 9.08
C ALA A 220 -8.21 2.16 8.58
N VAL A 221 -7.27 3.04 8.94
CA VAL A 221 -5.89 3.03 8.44
C VAL A 221 -5.03 2.06 9.24
N GLU A 222 -4.50 1.04 8.54
CA GLU A 222 -3.67 -0.02 9.13
C GLU A 222 -2.21 0.02 8.63
N GLU A 223 -1.93 0.67 7.50
CA GLU A 223 -0.58 0.93 6.98
C GLU A 223 -0.54 2.33 6.34
N VAL A 224 0.61 2.99 6.39
CA VAL A 224 0.86 4.26 5.69
C VAL A 224 2.11 4.15 4.84
N HIS A 225 2.02 4.64 3.60
CA HIS A 225 3.15 4.79 2.72
C HIS A 225 3.61 6.25 2.63
N LEU A 226 4.92 6.41 2.60
CA LEU A 226 5.61 7.67 2.39
C LEU A 226 6.55 7.52 1.19
N ALA A 227 6.53 8.49 0.29
CA ALA A 227 7.40 8.54 -0.87
C ALA A 227 7.53 9.99 -1.36
N GLY A 228 8.36 10.19 -2.38
CA GLY A 228 8.43 11.43 -3.14
C GLY A 228 8.50 11.18 -4.63
N GLY A 229 7.92 12.09 -5.41
CA GLY A 229 7.89 12.05 -6.87
C GLY A 229 8.48 13.31 -7.50
N ASP A 230 8.31 13.43 -8.81
CA ASP A 230 8.84 14.51 -9.64
C ASP A 230 7.76 15.15 -10.54
N GLU A 231 8.10 16.28 -11.15
CA GLU A 231 7.23 16.91 -12.15
C GLU A 231 7.58 16.41 -13.55
N PHE A 232 6.57 15.99 -14.31
CA PHE A 232 6.71 15.62 -15.70
C PHE A 232 5.52 16.08 -16.53
N GLY A 233 5.78 16.82 -17.60
CA GLY A 233 4.74 17.22 -18.55
C GLY A 233 3.61 18.08 -17.96
N GLY A 234 3.86 18.78 -16.84
CA GLY A 234 2.86 19.58 -16.14
C GLY A 234 2.05 18.82 -15.09
N PHE A 235 2.39 17.55 -14.84
CA PHE A 235 1.81 16.75 -13.77
C PHE A 235 2.86 16.46 -12.69
N TYR A 236 2.42 16.35 -11.44
CA TYR A 236 3.23 15.71 -10.41
C TYR A 236 3.03 14.20 -10.51
N MET A 237 4.12 13.45 -10.65
CA MET A 237 4.10 12.04 -11.00
C MET A 237 4.22 11.15 -9.78
N ASP A 238 3.53 10.01 -9.85
CA ASP A 238 3.68 8.91 -8.92
C ASP A 238 4.94 8.07 -9.23
N SER A 239 6.12 8.70 -9.21
CA SER A 239 7.37 8.11 -9.69
C SER A 239 8.23 7.48 -8.60
N HIS A 240 7.95 7.78 -7.33
CA HIS A 240 8.73 7.31 -6.17
C HIS A 240 10.25 7.59 -6.36
N ALA A 241 10.55 8.73 -6.99
CA ALA A 241 11.87 9.15 -7.43
C ALA A 241 12.65 9.99 -6.40
N ALA A 242 12.01 10.39 -5.31
CA ALA A 242 12.53 11.33 -4.33
C ALA A 242 12.25 10.90 -2.88
N LEU A 243 12.90 11.57 -1.92
CA LEU A 243 12.54 11.49 -0.50
C LEU A 243 11.19 12.15 -0.25
N THR A 244 10.59 11.85 0.89
CA THR A 244 9.26 12.34 1.24
C THR A 244 9.25 13.88 1.38
N PRO A 245 8.41 14.59 0.61
CA PRO A 245 8.33 16.06 0.68
C PRO A 245 7.87 16.57 2.06
N PRO A 246 8.23 17.81 2.44
CA PRO A 246 7.82 18.39 3.72
C PRO A 246 6.30 18.39 3.94
N GLU A 247 5.49 18.65 2.90
CA GLU A 247 4.02 18.68 3.05
C GLU A 247 3.45 17.33 3.49
N VAL A 248 4.00 16.23 2.94
CA VAL A 248 3.60 14.86 3.28
C VAL A 248 3.97 14.54 4.73
N TRP A 249 5.14 14.99 5.19
CA TRP A 249 5.52 14.86 6.59
C TRP A 249 4.59 15.64 7.53
N ASP A 250 4.18 16.85 7.16
CA ASP A 250 3.26 17.64 7.97
C ASP A 250 1.91 16.93 8.13
N TRP A 251 1.38 16.34 7.05
CA TRP A 251 0.18 15.51 7.09
C TRP A 251 0.37 14.25 7.95
N ALA A 252 1.52 13.59 7.78
CA ALA A 252 1.84 12.38 8.52
C ALA A 252 1.87 12.64 10.04
N HIS A 253 2.55 13.71 10.47
CA HIS A 253 2.59 14.12 11.88
C HIS A 253 1.22 14.53 12.44
N ALA A 254 0.35 15.15 11.62
CA ALA A 254 -0.97 15.57 12.05
C ALA A 254 -1.99 14.43 12.13
N PHE A 255 -1.89 13.43 11.25
CA PHE A 255 -2.91 12.38 11.10
C PHE A 255 -2.55 11.07 11.83
N LEU A 256 -1.33 10.55 11.67
CA LEU A 256 -0.97 9.20 12.12
C LEU A 256 -1.12 8.97 13.63
N PRO A 257 -0.87 9.95 14.54
CA PRO A 257 -1.11 9.74 15.97
C PRO A 257 -2.57 9.43 16.33
N ARG A 258 -3.52 9.67 15.42
CA ARG A 258 -4.93 9.33 15.58
C ARG A 258 -5.25 7.90 15.14
N CYS A 259 -4.37 7.25 14.37
CA CYS A 259 -4.59 5.94 13.77
C CYS A 259 -4.27 4.81 14.77
N ARG A 260 -5.27 4.33 15.52
CA ARG A 260 -5.07 3.34 16.59
C ARG A 260 -4.75 1.93 16.09
N ARG A 261 -5.03 1.66 14.82
CA ARG A 261 -4.79 0.36 14.16
C ARG A 261 -3.55 0.36 13.27
N LEU A 262 -2.78 1.45 13.23
CA LEU A 262 -1.61 1.57 12.39
C LEU A 262 -0.55 0.52 12.77
N ARG A 263 -0.20 -0.35 11.83
CA ARG A 263 0.73 -1.47 11.99
C ARG A 263 2.12 -1.12 11.50
N ALA A 264 2.21 -0.38 10.40
CA ALA A 264 3.46 -0.02 9.77
C ALA A 264 3.43 1.36 9.11
N ILE A 265 4.60 1.99 9.05
CA ILE A 265 4.91 3.11 8.17
C ILE A 265 6.01 2.60 7.22
N SER A 266 5.72 2.58 5.93
CA SER A 266 6.61 2.04 4.90
C SER A 266 7.09 3.17 4.01
N PHE A 267 8.41 3.23 3.76
CA PHE A 267 8.97 4.12 2.75
C PHE A 267 9.06 3.41 1.41
N GLU A 268 8.64 4.11 0.36
CA GLU A 268 8.69 3.60 -0.99
C GLU A 268 9.58 4.47 -1.88
N TYR A 269 10.46 3.81 -2.61
CA TYR A 269 11.26 4.43 -3.65
C TYR A 269 11.52 3.43 -4.78
N GLN A 270 11.60 3.93 -6.01
CA GLN A 270 11.96 3.12 -7.15
C GLN A 270 13.48 2.88 -7.16
N GLU A 271 13.89 1.62 -7.29
CA GLU A 271 15.28 1.19 -7.10
C GLU A 271 16.29 1.88 -8.04
N SER A 272 15.84 2.38 -9.20
CA SER A 272 16.72 3.07 -10.15
C SER A 272 17.25 4.42 -9.61
N TYR A 273 16.57 4.99 -8.61
CA TYR A 273 16.98 6.21 -7.93
C TYR A 273 17.87 5.94 -6.70
N PHE A 274 18.18 4.69 -6.37
CA PHE A 274 18.97 4.34 -5.19
C PHE A 274 20.33 5.07 -5.14
N GLU A 275 21.05 5.10 -6.25
CA GLU A 275 22.35 5.79 -6.34
C GLU A 275 22.24 7.31 -6.21
N LEU A 276 21.11 7.88 -6.66
CA LEU A 276 20.84 9.31 -6.56
C LEU A 276 20.48 9.72 -5.12
N LEU A 277 19.60 8.95 -4.48
CA LEU A 277 19.16 9.18 -3.10
C LEU A 277 20.31 8.92 -2.13
N GLY A 278 20.99 7.78 -2.32
CA GLY A 278 22.12 7.34 -1.51
C GLY A 278 21.73 6.83 -0.13
N LEU A 279 22.52 5.87 0.37
CA LEU A 279 22.34 5.27 1.70
C LEU A 279 22.19 6.29 2.84
N PRO A 280 22.98 7.38 2.92
CA PRO A 280 22.85 8.32 4.04
C PRO A 280 21.50 9.03 4.08
N ALA A 281 20.88 9.31 2.92
CA ALA A 281 19.60 9.99 2.88
C ALA A 281 18.46 9.02 3.20
N LEU A 282 18.49 7.82 2.62
CA LEU A 282 17.53 6.74 2.93
C LEU A 282 17.56 6.37 4.42
N THR A 283 18.75 6.33 5.03
CA THR A 283 18.90 6.08 6.48
C THR A 283 18.23 7.18 7.30
N ARG A 284 18.44 8.45 6.96
CA ARG A 284 17.78 9.58 7.64
C ARG A 284 16.26 9.56 7.47
N GLU A 285 15.77 9.11 6.32
CA GLU A 285 14.34 8.95 6.06
C GLU A 285 13.74 7.96 7.06
N LEU A 286 14.36 6.78 7.21
CA LEU A 286 13.94 5.78 8.18
C LEU A 286 14.05 6.28 9.63
N GLU A 287 15.12 7.00 9.99
CA GLU A 287 15.26 7.61 11.32
C GLU A 287 14.09 8.55 11.64
N ARG A 288 13.71 9.40 10.68
CA ARG A 288 12.55 10.31 10.83
C ARG A 288 11.23 9.55 10.94
N MET A 289 11.07 8.45 10.21
CA MET A 289 9.90 7.57 10.37
C MET A 289 9.84 6.95 11.77
N HIS A 290 10.98 6.61 12.39
CA HIS A 290 11.02 6.12 13.77
C HIS A 290 10.56 7.18 14.76
N GLU A 291 10.97 8.44 14.57
CA GLU A 291 10.49 9.57 15.38
C GLU A 291 8.96 9.72 15.27
N LEU A 292 8.42 9.68 14.05
CA LEU A 292 6.98 9.73 13.80
C LEU A 292 6.25 8.52 14.44
N ALA A 293 6.79 7.32 14.31
CA ALA A 293 6.21 6.12 14.90
C ALA A 293 6.15 6.21 16.44
N GLN A 294 7.14 6.83 17.09
CA GLN A 294 7.12 7.08 18.54
C GLN A 294 5.98 8.01 18.94
N CYS A 295 5.69 9.06 18.14
CA CYS A 295 4.56 9.95 18.39
C CYS A 295 3.20 9.21 18.36
N CYS A 296 3.07 8.14 17.58
CA CYS A 296 1.85 7.33 17.49
C CYS A 296 1.56 6.50 18.75
N CYS A 297 2.53 6.34 19.66
CA CYS A 297 2.34 5.61 20.92
C CYS A 297 1.82 6.47 22.07
N ILE A 298 1.86 7.79 21.90
CA ILE A 298 1.56 8.74 22.98
C ILE A 298 0.07 9.02 22.93
N LEU A 299 -0.67 8.56 23.94
CA LEU A 299 -2.09 8.91 24.08
C LEU A 299 -2.21 10.45 24.15
N PRO A 300 -3.13 11.07 23.39
CA PRO A 300 -3.39 12.50 23.52
C PRO A 300 -3.75 12.84 24.98
N ALA A 301 -3.17 13.92 25.51
CA ALA A 301 -3.36 14.33 26.91
C ALA A 301 -4.83 14.49 27.33
N ALA A 302 -5.74 14.76 26.38
CA ALA A 302 -7.17 14.85 26.61
C ALA A 302 -7.85 13.51 26.96
N GLU A 303 -7.32 12.37 26.50
CA GLU A 303 -7.90 11.04 26.75
C GLU A 303 -7.35 10.40 28.05
N ALA A 304 -6.14 10.80 28.48
CA ALA A 304 -5.56 10.33 29.75
C ALA A 304 -6.36 10.78 30.98
N ALA A 305 -7.05 11.93 30.89
CA ALA A 305 -7.87 12.47 31.98
C ALA A 305 -9.23 11.77 32.14
N CYS A 306 -9.83 11.24 31.06
CA CYS A 306 -11.12 10.55 31.10
C CYS A 306 -11.06 9.12 31.67
N HIS A 307 -9.87 8.51 31.72
CA HIS A 307 -9.69 7.16 32.26
C HIS A 307 -9.21 7.12 33.72
N ALA A 308 -9.08 8.29 34.36
CA ALA A 308 -8.70 8.44 35.77
C ALA A 308 -9.87 8.91 36.66
N GLY A 309 -11.11 8.94 36.14
CA GLY A 309 -12.32 9.37 36.84
C GLY A 309 -13.31 8.24 37.07
#